data_AF-A0A3M7PML6-F1
#
_entry.id   AF-A0A3M7PML6-F1
#
_cell.length_a   1.000
_cell.length_b   1.000
_cell.length_c   1.000
_cell.angle_alpha   90.00
_cell.angle_beta   90.00
_cell.angle_gamma   90.00
#
_symmetry.space_group_name_H-M   'P 1'
#
loop_
_entity.id
_entity.type
_entity.pdbx_description
1 polymer ?
#
loop_
_entity_poly.entity_id
_entity_poly.type
_entity_poly.pdbx_seq_one_letter_code
_entity_poly.pdbx_strand_id
1 'polypeptide(L)'
;MSLLEDINFYINICSAFGLVIAFYSYYVKIKYLRDPGQYRALCDINNKMSCSKVITSRYGSGFGIVGKLFGENSSLNVSNSLLGGVFYALQIIF
;
A
#
# COMPACT_ATOMS: atom_id res chain seq x y z
N MET A 1 -10.37 31.95 -6.83
CA MET A 1 -9.68 30.77 -6.28
C MET A 1 -8.31 30.76 -6.93
N SER A 2 -7.23 30.77 -6.14
CA SER A 2 -5.89 30.75 -6.74
C SER A 2 -5.63 29.35 -7.30
N LEU A 3 -5.01 29.23 -8.48
CA LEU A 3 -4.68 27.94 -9.12
C LEU A 3 -3.99 26.97 -8.16
N LEU A 4 -3.19 27.50 -7.23
CA LEU A 4 -2.49 26.74 -6.20
C LEU A 4 -3.44 26.11 -5.17
N GLU A 5 -4.48 26.83 -4.74
CA GLU A 5 -5.50 26.28 -3.83
C GLU A 5 -6.30 25.16 -4.49
N ASP A 6 -6.64 25.32 -5.77
CA ASP A 6 -7.34 24.27 -6.53
C ASP A 6 -6.49 23.01 -6.63
N ILE A 7 -5.20 23.15 -6.98
CA ILE A 7 -4.26 22.03 -7.04
C ILE A 7 -4.12 21.34 -5.68
N ASN A 8 -3.92 22.09 -4.60
CA ASN A 8 -3.77 21.54 -3.26
C ASN A 8 -5.04 20.81 -2.79
N PHE A 9 -6.21 21.32 -3.14
CA PHE A 9 -7.48 20.65 -2.86
C PHE A 9 -7.56 19.28 -3.53
N TYR A 10 -7.21 19.19 -4.82
CA TYR A 10 -7.18 17.90 -5.52
C TYR A 10 -6.13 16.94 -4.95
N ILE A 11 -4.92 17.44 -4.64
CA ILE A 11 -3.86 16.65 -4.01
C ILE A 11 -4.34 16.04 -2.69
N ASN A 12 -4.98 16.85 -1.84
CA ASN A 12 -5.49 16.39 -0.55
C ASN A 12 -6.57 15.32 -0.69
N ILE A 13 -7.51 15.51 -1.62
CA ILE A 13 -8.55 14.51 -1.90
C ILE A 13 -7.92 13.21 -2.40
N CYS A 14 -7.04 13.27 -3.41
CA CYS A 14 -6.36 12.09 -3.94
C CYS A 14 -5.53 11.37 -2.86
N SER A 15 -4.87 12.13 -1.99
CA SER A 15 -4.06 11.58 -0.89
C SER A 15 -4.93 10.92 0.17
N ALA A 16 -6.09 11.49 0.49
CA ALA A 16 -7.04 10.85 1.41
C ALA A 16 -7.53 9.50 0.87
N PHE A 17 -7.88 9.41 -0.42
CA PHE A 17 -8.21 8.14 -1.06
C PHE A 17 -7.02 7.17 -1.08
N GLY A 18 -5.83 7.67 -1.40
CA GLY A 18 -4.59 6.89 -1.37
C GLY A 18 -4.32 6.28 0.00
N LEU A 19 -4.54 7.05 1.07
CA LEU A 19 -4.38 6.60 2.45
C LEU A 19 -5.36 5.47 2.81
N VAL A 20 -6.64 5.59 2.41
CA VAL A 20 -7.64 4.53 2.60
C VAL A 20 -7.23 3.25 1.87
N ILE A 21 -6.78 3.37 0.62
CA ILE A 21 -6.31 2.22 -0.18
C ILE A 21 -5.06 1.60 0.45
N ALA A 22 -4.14 2.40 0.99
CA ALA A 22 -2.94 1.94 1.67
C ALA A 22 -3.29 1.13 2.93
N PHE A 23 -4.19 1.64 3.78
CA PHE A 23 -4.69 0.91 4.95
C PHE A 23 -5.39 -0.40 4.56
N TYR A 24 -6.27 -0.36 3.55
CA TYR A 24 -6.94 -1.56 3.07
C TYR A 24 -5.96 -2.61 2.55
N SER A 25 -4.97 -2.18 1.77
CA SER A 25 -3.93 -3.08 1.24
C SER A 25 -3.09 -3.70 2.36
N TYR A 26 -2.77 -2.93 3.40
CA TYR A 26 -2.06 -3.44 4.57
C TYR A 26 -2.91 -4.44 5.36
N TYR A 27 -4.20 -4.15 5.54
CA TYR A 27 -5.16 -5.07 6.16
C TYR A 27 -5.24 -6.40 5.40
N VAL A 28 -5.40 -6.34 4.07
CA VAL A 28 -5.41 -7.52 3.18
C VAL A 28 -4.14 -8.35 3.39
N LYS A 29 -2.96 -7.70 3.44
CA LYS A 29 -1.69 -8.39 3.66
C LYS A 29 -1.67 -9.19 4.96
N ILE A 30 -2.03 -8.55 6.08
CA ILE A 30 -2.03 -9.21 7.38
C ILE A 30 -3.04 -10.36 7.40
N LYS A 31 -4.25 -10.12 6.89
CA LYS A 31 -5.32 -11.11 6.94
C LYS A 31 -5.03 -12.31 6.05
N TYR A 32 -4.48 -12.09 4.86
CA TYR A 32 -4.06 -13.15 3.94
C TYR A 32 -2.90 -13.98 4.50
N LEU A 33 -1.92 -13.36 5.16
CA LEU A 33 -0.81 -14.07 5.80
C LEU A 33 -1.25 -14.85 7.04
N ARG A 34 -2.27 -14.38 7.76
CA ARG A 34 -2.82 -15.06 8.94
C ARG A 34 -3.68 -16.27 8.58
N ASP A 35 -4.54 -16.13 7.57
CA ASP A 35 -5.54 -17.14 7.20
C ASP A 35 -5.37 -17.58 5.72
N PRO A 36 -4.21 -18.18 5.35
CA PRO A 36 -3.92 -18.54 3.96
C PRO A 36 -4.92 -19.56 3.44
N GLY A 37 -5.50 -19.29 2.27
CA GLY A 37 -6.48 -20.16 1.60
C GLY A 37 -7.93 -20.00 2.07
N GLN A 38 -8.18 -19.33 3.20
CA GLN A 38 -9.54 -19.04 3.70
C GLN A 38 -9.95 -17.59 3.46
N TYR A 39 -8.99 -16.67 3.36
CA TYR A 39 -9.26 -15.26 3.12
C TYR A 39 -9.28 -14.92 1.63
N ARG A 40 -10.34 -14.22 1.20
CA ARG A 40 -10.46 -13.59 -0.12
C ARG A 40 -10.71 -12.10 0.06
N ALA A 41 -9.82 -11.27 -0.49
CA ALA A 41 -10.00 -9.82 -0.45
C ALA A 41 -11.10 -9.36 -1.41
N LEU A 42 -11.69 -8.19 -1.16
CA LEU A 42 -12.66 -7.57 -2.06
C LEU A 42 -12.04 -7.23 -3.42
N CYS A 43 -10.74 -6.89 -3.43
CA CYS A 43 -9.98 -6.63 -4.65
C CYS A 43 -9.47 -7.91 -5.35
N ASP A 44 -9.83 -9.11 -4.88
CA ASP A 44 -9.59 -10.37 -5.59
C ASP A 44 -10.77 -10.70 -6.51
N ILE A 45 -10.76 -10.13 -7.72
CA ILE A 45 -11.84 -10.24 -8.69
C ILE A 45 -11.92 -11.64 -9.29
N ASN A 46 -10.77 -12.20 -9.71
CA ASN A 46 -10.68 -13.52 -10.29
C ASN A 46 -9.27 -14.12 -10.10
N ASN A 47 -9.05 -15.35 -10.58
CA ASN A 47 -7.76 -16.04 -10.40
C ASN A 47 -6.56 -15.33 -11.04
N LYS A 48 -6.78 -14.54 -12.10
CA LYS A 48 -5.75 -13.75 -12.80
C LYS A 48 -5.59 -12.35 -12.20
N MET A 49 -6.64 -11.80 -11.59
CA MET A 49 -6.64 -10.48 -10.97
C MET A 49 -6.86 -10.60 -9.47
N SER A 50 -5.76 -10.80 -8.74
CA SER A 50 -5.74 -10.94 -7.29
C SER A 50 -4.78 -9.95 -6.67
N CYS A 51 -5.33 -8.96 -5.96
CA CYS A 51 -4.54 -8.02 -5.18
C CYS A 51 -3.79 -8.73 -4.04
N SER A 52 -4.40 -9.75 -3.42
CA SER A 52 -3.78 -10.49 -2.31
C SER A 52 -2.48 -11.17 -2.74
N LYS A 53 -2.46 -11.79 -3.92
CA LYS A 53 -1.23 -12.38 -4.51
C LYS A 53 -0.16 -11.32 -4.80
N VAL A 54 -0.56 -10.15 -5.31
CA VAL A 54 0.37 -9.06 -5.63
C VAL A 54 0.98 -8.46 -4.35
N ILE A 55 0.14 -8.14 -3.37
CA ILE A 55 0.52 -7.49 -2.11
C ILE A 55 1.42 -8.39 -1.24
N THR A 56 1.19 -9.71 -1.27
CA THR A 56 2.00 -10.68 -0.52
C THR A 56 3.21 -11.21 -1.29
N SER A 57 3.37 -10.83 -2.56
CA SER A 57 4.55 -11.18 -3.35
C SER A 57 5.82 -10.54 -2.78
N ARG A 58 6.98 -11.03 -3.23
CA ARG A 58 8.29 -10.43 -2.94
C ARG A 58 8.38 -8.94 -3.29
N TYR A 59 7.60 -8.48 -4.27
CA TYR A 59 7.59 -7.08 -4.70
C TYR A 59 6.69 -6.21 -3.83
N GLY A 60 5.80 -6.81 -3.02
CA GLY A 60 4.90 -6.12 -2.09
C GLY A 60 5.54 -5.73 -0.76
N SER A 61 6.80 -6.10 -0.54
CA SER A 61 7.64 -5.61 0.57
C SER A 61 8.91 -4.99 0.00
N GLY A 62 9.30 -3.82 0.50
CA GLY A 62 10.55 -3.16 0.12
C GLY A 62 10.74 -2.99 -1.39
N PHE A 63 9.65 -2.92 -2.16
CA PHE A 63 9.62 -2.95 -3.63
C PHE A 63 10.37 -4.14 -4.28
N GLY A 64 10.69 -5.19 -3.52
CA GLY A 64 11.55 -6.30 -3.95
C GLY A 64 13.03 -5.93 -4.13
N ILE A 65 13.43 -4.73 -3.68
CA ILE A 65 14.78 -4.18 -3.80
C ILE A 65 15.43 -4.08 -2.41
N VAL A 66 14.69 -3.56 -1.42
CA VAL A 66 15.24 -3.31 -0.08
C VAL A 66 15.73 -4.60 0.57
N GLY A 67 14.97 -5.70 0.47
CA GLY A 67 15.39 -7.02 0.95
C GLY A 67 16.71 -7.51 0.33
N LYS A 68 16.99 -7.16 -0.93
CA LYS A 68 18.24 -7.54 -1.63
C LYS A 68 19.43 -6.69 -1.20
N LEU A 69 19.22 -5.40 -0.92
CA LEU A 69 20.29 -4.45 -0.61
C LEU A 69 20.64 -4.44 0.89
N PHE A 70 19.63 -4.54 1.75
CA PHE A 70 19.76 -4.38 3.20
C PHE A 70 19.42 -5.65 3.98
N GLY A 71 19.05 -6.73 3.30
CA GLY A 71 18.65 -8.01 3.87
C GLY A 71 17.13 -8.15 4.07
N GLU A 72 16.62 -9.37 3.92
CA GLU A 72 15.18 -9.66 4.02
C GLU A 72 14.59 -9.34 5.40
N ASN A 73 15.40 -9.46 6.46
CA ASN A 73 15.03 -9.14 7.84
C ASN A 73 15.31 -7.67 8.22
N SER A 74 15.68 -6.82 7.26
CA SER A 74 15.91 -5.40 7.50
C SER A 74 14.63 -4.71 7.97
N SER A 75 14.75 -3.80 8.95
CA SER A 75 13.65 -2.93 9.38
C SER A 75 13.16 -2.00 8.26
N LEU A 76 13.94 -1.82 7.19
CA LEU A 76 13.55 -1.06 6.01
C LEU A 76 12.72 -1.90 5.02
N ASN A 77 12.76 -3.24 5.11
CA ASN A 77 12.03 -4.15 4.21
C ASN A 77 10.56 -4.31 4.64
N VAL A 78 9.84 -3.19 4.75
CA VAL A 78 8.44 -3.14 5.17
C VAL A 78 7.48 -3.28 3.99
N SER A 79 6.19 -3.46 4.27
CA SER A 79 5.15 -3.50 3.24
C SER A 79 5.10 -2.19 2.43
N ASN A 80 4.98 -2.29 1.11
CA ASN A 80 4.84 -1.10 0.25
C ASN A 80 3.61 -0.26 0.63
N SER A 81 2.52 -0.90 1.06
CA SER A 81 1.33 -0.20 1.53
C SER A 81 1.59 0.65 2.77
N LEU A 82 2.55 0.27 3.62
CA LEU A 82 2.94 1.07 4.78
C LEU A 82 3.73 2.32 4.33
N LEU A 83 4.66 2.14 3.38
CA LEU A 83 5.41 3.25 2.78
C LEU A 83 4.47 4.23 2.05
N GLY A 84 3.50 3.71 1.29
CA GLY A 84 2.47 4.51 0.64
C GLY A 84 1.58 5.24 1.65
N GLY A 85 1.20 4.60 2.75
CA GLY A 85 0.45 5.24 3.83
C GLY A 85 1.20 6.42 4.45
N VAL A 86 2.49 6.27 4.72
CA VAL A 86 3.35 7.38 5.18
C VAL A 86 3.41 8.48 4.13
N PHE A 87 3.63 8.15 2.86
CA PHE A 87 3.66 9.13 1.76
C PHE A 87 2.37 9.97 1.69
N TYR A 88 1.20 9.33 1.67
CA TYR A 88 -0.08 10.06 1.60
C TYR A 88 -0.37 10.85 2.86
N ALA A 89 0.02 10.37 4.04
CA ALA A 89 -0.12 11.12 5.28
C ALA A 89 0.74 12.40 5.26
N LEU A 90 2.00 12.30 4.81
CA LEU A 90 2.87 13.47 4.66
C LEU A 90 2.29 14.48 3.67
N GLN A 91 1.75 14.02 2.53
CA GLN A 91 1.16 14.89 1.51
C GLN A 91 -0.09 15.66 1.98
N ILE A 92 -0.80 15.16 2.99
CA ILE A 92 -1.95 15.85 3.60
C ILE A 92 -1.48 16.87 4.65
N ILE A 93 -0.37 16.56 5.33
CA ILE A 93 0.18 17.39 6.42
C ILE A 93 0.99 18.58 5.88
N PHE A 94 1.71 18.38 4.78
CA PHE A 94 2.64 19.34 4.17
C PHE A 94 2.13 19.83 2.82
#